data_AF-A0A836G7P9-F1
#
_entry.id   AF-A0A836G7P9-F1
#
_cell.length_a   1.000
_cell.length_b   1.000
_cell.length_c   1.000
_cell.angle_alpha   90.00
_cell.angle_beta   90.00
_cell.angle_gamma   90.00
#
_symmetry.space_group_name_H-M   'P 1'
#
loop_
_entity.id
_entity.type
_entity.pdbx_description
1 polymer ?
#
loop_
_entity_poly.entity_id
_entity_poly.type
_entity_poly.pdbx_seq_one_letter_code
_entity_poly.pdbx_strand_id
1 'polypeptide(L)'
;MFPNATSSCLTSSSQLLAATWVNALKHFRRALLECGSPLDIEHSQRLGLLFSNHTGDTNELQRWAAIFNAEDVPATALILKALVSHGQWQTAVKLLDLSNDSGVAGELSEVLGQCLVSRGLWQQTLRLAEFLPKRCVDVVSSEKGLALCHNSLKSYDEQDDFRQMAVNSAFLPEEEKMAYCGFVSAVARAYPSKRDWKKAVNMVHNLEQLLDPETKRKLYEYRIARLVHDGEAYKDVIDKSQREVGFHTSPSLLRSLLHCAIATSDYSLTLSCLELLCAFGSTAVSVRRFESACHLLLSSDEAWTKKNLARFETLVCEKASFVKDRKLQKLISAFCADYDLKIPIFFSISMSVSSSNAAVAPAFTKSVTNLDRLACTLISQNRWEDALQVATLIRTADAQSDSERIIVDMLRGGCASWVKTLQFFTS
;
A
#
# COMPACT_ATOMS: atom_id res chain seq x y z
N MET A 1 31.29 -61.55 -29.34
CA MET A 1 32.42 -60.60 -29.23
C MET A 1 32.29 -59.58 -30.35
N PHE A 2 31.73 -58.42 -30.04
CA PHE A 2 31.74 -57.20 -30.88
C PHE A 2 31.99 -56.05 -29.90
N PRO A 3 33.02 -55.20 -30.08
CA PRO A 3 33.22 -54.08 -29.17
C PRO A 3 32.46 -52.83 -29.64
N ASN A 4 31.57 -52.41 -28.74
CA ASN A 4 31.29 -51.04 -28.30
C ASN A 4 31.00 -49.92 -29.31
N ALA A 5 29.72 -49.54 -29.30
CA ALA A 5 29.25 -48.17 -29.43
C ALA A 5 30.01 -47.23 -28.47
N THR A 6 30.46 -46.08 -28.99
CA THR A 6 30.68 -44.87 -28.18
C THR A 6 29.86 -43.76 -28.78
N SER A 7 28.89 -43.31 -27.99
CA SER A 7 28.12 -42.10 -28.18
C SER A 7 29.05 -40.90 -28.22
N SER A 8 29.15 -40.21 -29.36
CA SER A 8 29.65 -38.86 -29.39
C SER A 8 28.56 -37.92 -28.85
N CYS A 9 28.69 -37.60 -27.56
CA CYS A 9 28.01 -36.47 -26.93
C CYS A 9 28.15 -35.21 -27.80
N LEU A 10 27.02 -34.69 -28.30
CA LEU A 10 26.90 -33.32 -28.82
C LEU A 10 26.78 -32.31 -27.67
N THR A 11 27.64 -32.44 -26.65
CA THR A 11 27.75 -31.47 -25.56
C THR A 11 29.21 -31.06 -25.41
N SER A 12 29.71 -30.26 -26.35
CA SER A 12 30.94 -29.49 -26.09
C SER A 12 30.95 -28.17 -26.84
N SER A 13 30.38 -27.14 -26.21
CA SER A 13 31.00 -25.81 -26.09
C SER A 13 30.05 -24.89 -25.33
N SER A 14 29.70 -25.26 -24.11
CA SER A 14 29.36 -24.29 -23.07
C SER A 14 30.63 -23.53 -22.70
N GLN A 15 31.11 -22.67 -23.61
CA GLN A 15 31.85 -21.50 -23.18
C GLN A 15 30.91 -20.77 -22.22
N LEU A 16 31.37 -20.52 -20.99
CA LEU A 16 30.80 -19.52 -20.10
C LEU A 16 30.90 -18.16 -20.80
N LEU A 17 30.04 -17.93 -21.80
CA LEU A 17 29.78 -16.62 -22.33
C LEU A 17 29.16 -15.87 -21.17
N ALA A 18 29.86 -14.85 -20.67
CA ALA A 18 29.27 -13.89 -19.77
C ALA A 18 27.88 -13.53 -20.32
N ALA A 19 26.85 -13.72 -19.51
CA ALA A 19 25.46 -13.45 -19.88
C ALA A 19 25.31 -11.93 -20.08
N THR A 20 25.70 -11.48 -21.26
CA THR A 20 25.61 -10.08 -21.66
C THR A 20 24.32 -9.88 -22.45
N TRP A 21 23.72 -8.71 -22.30
CA TRP A 21 22.51 -8.30 -23.00
C TRP A 21 22.58 -8.57 -24.52
N VAL A 22 23.74 -8.32 -25.14
CA VAL A 22 23.99 -8.54 -26.57
C VAL A 22 23.92 -10.02 -26.95
N ASN A 23 24.47 -10.91 -26.10
CA ASN A 23 24.47 -12.35 -26.36
C ASN A 23 23.06 -12.94 -26.22
N ALA A 24 22.30 -12.50 -25.22
CA ALA A 24 20.90 -12.88 -25.05
C ALA A 24 20.06 -12.46 -26.26
N LEU A 25 20.23 -11.23 -26.75
CA LEU A 25 19.49 -10.72 -27.91
C LEU A 25 19.85 -11.48 -29.20
N LYS A 26 21.13 -11.82 -29.41
CA LYS A 26 21.55 -12.68 -30.53
C LYS A 26 20.91 -14.06 -30.46
N HIS A 27 20.81 -14.64 -29.26
CA HIS A 27 20.13 -15.92 -29.06
C HIS A 27 18.65 -15.85 -29.45
N PHE A 28 17.92 -14.81 -29.00
CA PHE A 28 16.51 -14.63 -29.38
C PHE A 28 16.31 -14.43 -30.87
N ARG A 29 17.15 -13.60 -31.53
CA ARG A 29 17.08 -13.42 -32.98
C ARG A 29 17.32 -14.73 -33.73
N ARG A 30 18.31 -15.51 -33.30
CA ARG A 30 18.64 -16.80 -33.90
C ARG A 30 17.50 -17.81 -33.74
N ALA A 31 16.95 -17.91 -32.53
CA ALA A 31 15.81 -18.78 -32.25
C ALA A 31 14.61 -18.45 -33.13
N LEU A 32 14.29 -17.16 -33.30
CA LEU A 32 13.15 -16.72 -34.10
C LEU A 32 13.42 -16.85 -35.61
N LEU A 33 14.50 -16.24 -36.11
CA LEU A 33 14.75 -16.06 -37.54
C LEU A 33 15.42 -17.25 -38.21
N GLU A 34 16.33 -17.93 -37.51
CA GLU A 34 17.10 -19.05 -38.08
C GLU A 34 16.47 -20.41 -37.76
N CYS A 35 15.84 -20.54 -36.59
CA CYS A 35 15.26 -21.81 -36.14
C CYS A 35 13.74 -21.87 -36.29
N GLY A 36 13.08 -20.76 -36.66
CA GLY A 36 11.62 -20.71 -36.83
C GLY A 36 10.85 -21.01 -35.55
N SER A 37 11.44 -20.74 -34.38
CA SER A 37 10.75 -20.93 -33.10
C SER A 37 9.54 -20.00 -33.02
N PRO A 38 8.36 -20.49 -32.61
CA PRO A 38 7.24 -19.61 -32.33
C PRO A 38 7.61 -18.67 -31.19
N LEU A 39 7.07 -17.46 -31.23
CA LEU A 39 7.26 -16.49 -30.17
C LEU A 39 6.29 -16.79 -29.02
N ASP A 40 6.62 -17.83 -28.25
CA ASP A 40 5.80 -18.28 -27.12
C ASP A 40 5.80 -17.28 -25.95
N ILE A 41 4.98 -17.58 -24.94
CA ILE A 41 4.78 -16.77 -23.74
C ILE A 41 6.13 -16.47 -23.04
N GLU A 42 6.98 -17.48 -22.89
CA GLU A 42 8.25 -17.40 -22.17
C GLU A 42 9.27 -16.54 -22.92
N HIS A 43 9.39 -16.71 -24.24
CA HIS A 43 10.25 -15.91 -25.10
C HIS A 43 9.82 -14.44 -25.08
N SER A 44 8.52 -14.18 -25.19
CA SER A 44 7.94 -12.84 -25.20
C SER A 44 8.18 -12.08 -23.90
N GLN A 45 7.97 -12.76 -22.76
CA GLN A 45 8.18 -12.18 -21.43
C GLN A 45 9.66 -11.92 -21.15
N ARG A 46 10.56 -12.84 -21.54
CA ARG A 46 12.00 -12.65 -21.39
C ARG A 46 12.55 -11.52 -22.26
N LEU A 47 12.05 -11.36 -23.48
CA LEU A 47 12.36 -10.21 -24.32
C LEU A 47 11.94 -8.90 -23.64
N GLY A 48 10.71 -8.84 -23.11
CA GLY A 48 10.23 -7.69 -22.34
C GLY A 48 11.12 -7.36 -21.14
N LEU A 49 11.49 -8.37 -20.34
CA LEU A 49 12.38 -8.23 -19.18
C LEU A 49 13.78 -7.72 -19.58
N LEU A 50 14.31 -8.23 -20.69
CA LEU A 50 15.61 -7.84 -21.21
C LEU A 50 15.67 -6.34 -21.55
N PHE A 51 14.57 -5.76 -22.04
CA PHE A 51 14.46 -4.34 -22.35
C PHE A 51 13.98 -3.47 -21.18
N SER A 52 13.31 -4.03 -20.17
CA SER A 52 12.89 -3.27 -18.97
C SER A 52 14.09 -2.94 -18.07
N ASN A 53 15.04 -3.86 -17.92
CA ASN A 53 16.18 -3.73 -17.01
C ASN A 53 17.39 -2.98 -17.61
N HIS A 54 17.41 -2.76 -18.92
CA HIS A 54 18.57 -2.19 -19.62
C HIS A 54 18.19 -0.99 -20.47
N THR A 55 19.06 0.02 -20.50
CA THR A 55 19.08 1.08 -21.52
C THR A 55 19.58 0.52 -22.86
N GLY A 56 18.96 -0.57 -23.33
CA GLY A 56 19.24 -1.18 -24.62
C GLY A 56 18.93 -0.24 -25.79
N ASP A 57 19.16 -0.73 -27.01
CA ASP A 57 18.88 0.02 -28.24
C ASP A 57 17.36 0.18 -28.44
N THR A 58 16.88 1.42 -28.35
CA THR A 58 15.47 1.77 -28.57
C THR A 58 14.98 1.36 -29.97
N ASN A 59 15.84 1.39 -30.98
CA ASN A 59 15.48 0.95 -32.33
C ASN A 59 15.26 -0.55 -32.38
N GLU A 60 16.02 -1.30 -31.58
CA GLU A 60 15.89 -2.74 -31.51
C GLU A 60 14.57 -3.14 -30.83
N LEU A 61 14.20 -2.45 -29.75
CA LEU A 61 12.90 -2.67 -29.11
C LEU A 61 11.74 -2.37 -30.07
N GLN A 62 11.84 -1.30 -30.88
CA GLN A 62 10.84 -1.00 -31.91
C GLN A 62 10.74 -2.11 -32.97
N ARG A 63 11.86 -2.71 -33.38
CA ARG A 63 11.86 -3.84 -34.32
C ARG A 63 11.17 -5.06 -33.73
N TRP A 64 11.46 -5.40 -32.47
CA TRP A 64 10.76 -6.48 -31.78
C TRP A 64 9.27 -6.19 -31.62
N ALA A 65 8.88 -4.96 -31.28
CA ALA A 65 7.48 -4.56 -31.26
C ALA A 65 6.80 -4.70 -32.64
N ALA A 66 7.50 -4.38 -33.73
CA ALA A 66 6.99 -4.58 -35.08
C ALA A 66 6.84 -6.06 -35.44
N ILE A 67 7.74 -6.93 -34.97
CA ILE A 67 7.63 -8.39 -35.12
C ILE A 67 6.40 -8.92 -34.36
N PHE A 68 6.21 -8.50 -33.10
CA PHE A 68 5.03 -8.90 -32.32
C PHE A 68 3.73 -8.52 -33.05
N ASN A 69 3.69 -7.32 -33.62
CA ASN A 69 2.55 -6.88 -34.42
C ASN A 69 2.38 -7.70 -35.71
N ALA A 70 3.45 -8.00 -36.45
CA ALA A 70 3.38 -8.74 -37.71
C ALA A 70 2.96 -10.20 -37.52
N GLU A 71 3.37 -10.81 -36.42
CA GLU A 71 3.11 -12.21 -36.07
C GLU A 71 1.83 -12.38 -35.21
N ASP A 72 1.05 -11.31 -35.01
CA ASP A 72 -0.16 -11.27 -34.16
C ASP A 72 0.07 -11.81 -32.73
N VAL A 73 1.22 -11.49 -32.17
CA VAL A 73 1.61 -11.91 -30.81
C VAL A 73 0.93 -10.99 -29.78
N PRO A 74 0.30 -11.54 -28.72
CA PRO A 74 -0.27 -10.76 -27.64
C PRO A 74 0.73 -9.79 -27.01
N ALA A 75 0.29 -8.56 -26.72
CA ALA A 75 1.11 -7.61 -25.99
C ALA A 75 1.37 -8.11 -24.56
N THR A 76 2.62 -8.02 -24.08
CA THR A 76 2.97 -8.34 -22.70
C THR A 76 3.13 -7.08 -21.87
N ALA A 77 2.80 -7.17 -20.57
CA ALA A 77 3.02 -6.09 -19.60
C ALA A 77 4.47 -5.55 -19.63
N LEU A 78 5.45 -6.45 -19.77
CA LEU A 78 6.87 -6.12 -19.80
C LEU A 78 7.29 -5.38 -21.07
N ILE A 79 6.79 -5.78 -22.25
CA ILE A 79 7.05 -5.07 -23.52
C ILE A 79 6.48 -3.65 -23.46
N LEU A 80 5.24 -3.50 -22.95
CA LEU A 80 4.61 -2.17 -22.80
C LEU A 80 5.41 -1.28 -21.85
N LYS A 81 5.84 -1.83 -20.70
CA LYS A 81 6.71 -1.14 -19.74
C LYS A 81 8.04 -0.73 -20.35
N ALA A 82 8.69 -1.64 -21.09
CA ALA A 82 9.94 -1.36 -21.78
C ALA A 82 9.76 -0.22 -22.80
N LEU A 83 8.73 -0.28 -23.64
CA LEU A 83 8.47 0.75 -24.65
C LEU A 83 8.30 2.14 -24.03
N VAL A 84 7.51 2.26 -22.96
CA VAL A 84 7.37 3.53 -22.24
C VAL A 84 8.70 3.96 -21.61
N SER A 85 9.46 3.02 -21.07
CA SER A 85 10.76 3.29 -20.44
C SER A 85 11.81 3.82 -21.43
N HIS A 86 11.68 3.43 -22.69
CA HIS A 86 12.50 3.86 -23.82
C HIS A 86 11.89 5.06 -24.59
N GLY A 87 10.84 5.70 -24.05
CA GLY A 87 10.21 6.88 -24.66
C GLY A 87 9.33 6.58 -25.89
N GLN A 88 9.08 5.30 -26.19
CA GLN A 88 8.29 4.80 -27.32
C GLN A 88 6.83 4.53 -26.93
N TRP A 89 6.23 5.42 -26.15
CA TRP A 89 4.91 5.21 -25.57
C TRP A 89 3.79 5.14 -26.62
N GLN A 90 3.92 5.80 -27.77
CA GLN A 90 2.95 5.71 -28.87
C GLN A 90 2.90 4.30 -29.45
N THR A 91 4.05 3.63 -29.55
CA THR A 91 4.14 2.23 -30.01
C THR A 91 3.51 1.30 -28.99
N ALA A 92 3.68 1.57 -27.69
CA ALA A 92 3.02 0.81 -26.63
C ALA A 92 1.49 0.91 -26.71
N VAL A 93 0.95 2.11 -26.95
CA VAL A 93 -0.51 2.31 -27.15
C VAL A 93 -1.00 1.55 -28.38
N LYS A 94 -0.29 1.62 -29.51
CA LYS A 94 -0.66 0.88 -30.72
C LYS A 94 -0.68 -0.63 -30.50
N LEU A 95 0.30 -1.18 -29.77
CA LEU A 95 0.32 -2.62 -29.44
C LEU A 95 -0.85 -3.02 -28.56
N LEU A 96 -1.24 -2.18 -27.60
CA LEU A 96 -2.44 -2.39 -26.79
C LEU A 96 -3.72 -2.32 -27.63
N ASP A 97 -3.80 -1.42 -28.61
CA ASP A 97 -4.97 -1.31 -29.49
C ASP A 97 -5.19 -2.57 -30.33
N LEU A 98 -4.16 -3.39 -30.55
CA LEU A 98 -4.25 -4.64 -31.30
C LEU A 98 -4.77 -5.82 -30.46
N SER A 99 -4.81 -5.71 -29.12
CA SER A 99 -5.27 -6.82 -28.26
C SER A 99 -6.79 -6.99 -28.32
N ASN A 100 -7.29 -7.97 -29.07
CA ASN A 100 -8.72 -8.15 -29.33
C ASN A 100 -9.54 -8.59 -28.11
N ASP A 101 -8.93 -9.23 -27.09
CA ASP A 101 -9.64 -9.55 -25.84
C ASP A 101 -9.78 -8.31 -24.94
N SER A 102 -11.03 -7.91 -24.71
CA SER A 102 -11.41 -6.81 -23.83
C SER A 102 -10.97 -7.00 -22.37
N GLY A 103 -10.88 -8.25 -21.88
CA GLY A 103 -10.43 -8.54 -20.52
C GLY A 103 -8.93 -8.28 -20.35
N VAL A 104 -8.12 -8.79 -21.27
CA VAL A 104 -6.66 -8.58 -21.33
C VAL A 104 -6.31 -7.12 -21.58
N ALA A 105 -7.08 -6.46 -22.46
CA ALA A 105 -6.90 -5.04 -22.75
C ALA A 105 -7.05 -4.19 -21.47
N GLY A 106 -7.98 -4.52 -20.58
CA GLY A 106 -8.15 -3.83 -19.30
C GLY A 106 -6.90 -3.86 -18.43
N GLU A 107 -6.39 -5.05 -18.15
CA GLU A 107 -5.21 -5.27 -17.30
C GLU A 107 -3.95 -4.60 -17.88
N LEU A 108 -3.69 -4.80 -19.16
CA LEU A 108 -2.56 -4.18 -19.85
C LEU A 108 -2.69 -2.65 -19.91
N SER A 109 -3.92 -2.13 -19.98
CA SER A 109 -4.16 -0.67 -19.96
C SER A 109 -3.78 -0.05 -18.62
N GLU A 110 -4.03 -0.73 -17.49
CA GLU A 110 -3.57 -0.24 -16.19
C GLU A 110 -2.05 -0.30 -16.06
N VAL A 111 -1.41 -1.39 -16.51
CA VAL A 111 0.07 -1.48 -16.54
C VAL A 111 0.66 -0.34 -17.37
N LEU A 112 0.15 -0.14 -18.58
CA LEU A 112 0.57 0.95 -19.45
C LEU A 112 0.29 2.30 -18.79
N GLY A 113 -0.88 2.47 -18.16
CA GLY A 113 -1.28 3.66 -17.44
C GLY A 113 -0.33 4.02 -16.29
N GLN A 114 0.12 3.04 -15.52
CA GLN A 114 1.13 3.20 -14.47
C GLN A 114 2.47 3.66 -15.04
N CYS A 115 2.94 3.01 -16.10
CA CYS A 115 4.21 3.35 -16.76
C CYS A 115 4.19 4.77 -17.34
N LEU A 116 3.10 5.15 -17.99
CA LEU A 116 2.92 6.49 -18.55
C LEU A 116 2.96 7.55 -17.44
N VAL A 117 2.22 7.33 -16.35
CA VAL A 117 2.20 8.26 -15.21
C VAL A 117 3.57 8.40 -14.56
N SER A 118 4.33 7.30 -14.39
CA SER A 118 5.67 7.36 -13.79
C SER A 118 6.66 8.17 -14.63
N ARG A 119 6.42 8.27 -15.95
CA ARG A 119 7.15 9.14 -16.89
C ARG A 119 6.56 10.54 -17.05
N GLY A 120 5.56 10.92 -16.22
CA GLY A 120 4.91 12.23 -16.28
C GLY A 120 3.86 12.38 -17.39
N LEU A 121 3.55 11.30 -18.12
CA LEU A 121 2.60 11.27 -19.24
C LEU A 121 1.17 10.96 -18.76
N TRP A 122 0.71 11.65 -17.72
CA TRP A 122 -0.59 11.38 -17.09
C TRP A 122 -1.79 11.72 -17.98
N GLN A 123 -1.63 12.64 -18.95
CA GLN A 123 -2.68 12.99 -19.90
C GLN A 123 -2.95 11.85 -20.89
N GLN A 124 -1.91 11.09 -21.23
CA GLN A 124 -1.98 9.92 -22.10
C GLN A 124 -2.71 8.79 -21.38
N THR A 125 -2.42 8.57 -20.09
CA THR A 125 -3.19 7.65 -19.24
C THR A 125 -4.66 8.05 -19.14
N LEU A 126 -4.95 9.35 -19.07
CA LEU A 126 -6.34 9.85 -19.08
C LEU A 126 -7.05 9.53 -20.39
N ARG A 127 -6.38 9.71 -21.54
CA ARG A 127 -6.94 9.33 -22.85
C ARG A 127 -7.21 7.83 -22.93
N LEU A 128 -6.30 6.98 -22.41
CA LEU A 128 -6.55 5.53 -22.31
C LEU A 128 -7.80 5.24 -21.47
N ALA A 129 -7.96 5.93 -20.33
CA ALA A 129 -9.14 5.78 -19.48
C ALA A 129 -10.45 6.17 -20.17
N GLU A 130 -10.43 7.15 -21.07
CA GLU A 130 -11.59 7.57 -21.87
C GLU A 130 -11.89 6.61 -23.04
N PHE A 131 -10.87 5.90 -23.52
CA PHE A 131 -10.97 5.00 -24.67
C PHE A 131 -11.45 3.60 -24.27
N LEU A 132 -11.00 3.11 -23.10
CA LEU A 132 -11.30 1.76 -22.60
C LEU A 132 -12.81 1.44 -22.58
N PRO A 133 -13.70 2.31 -22.05
CA PRO A 133 -15.13 2.00 -22.01
C PRO A 133 -15.79 1.96 -23.38
N LYS A 134 -15.30 2.76 -24.34
CA LYS A 134 -15.84 2.78 -25.71
C LYS A 134 -15.56 1.46 -26.43
N ARG A 135 -14.34 0.93 -26.27
CA ARG A 135 -13.93 -0.36 -26.83
C ARG A 135 -14.81 -1.51 -26.34
N CYS A 136 -15.12 -1.55 -25.05
CA CYS A 136 -15.97 -2.61 -24.49
C CYS A 136 -17.43 -2.51 -24.94
N VAL A 137 -17.98 -1.30 -25.16
CA VAL A 137 -19.33 -1.13 -25.71
C VAL A 137 -19.41 -1.62 -27.15
N ASP A 138 -18.40 -1.33 -27.98
CA ASP A 138 -18.37 -1.75 -29.38
C ASP A 138 -18.33 -3.29 -29.52
N VAL A 139 -17.59 -3.98 -28.64
CA VAL A 139 -17.57 -5.45 -28.57
C VAL A 139 -18.93 -6.02 -28.15
N VAL A 140 -19.58 -5.45 -27.13
CA VAL A 140 -20.91 -5.89 -26.66
C VAL A 140 -22.02 -5.63 -27.69
N SER A 141 -21.89 -4.60 -28.54
CA SER A 141 -22.82 -4.38 -29.65
C SER A 141 -22.61 -5.33 -30.85
N SER A 142 -21.44 -5.96 -30.95
CA SER A 142 -21.17 -7.02 -31.94
C SER A 142 -21.68 -8.39 -31.46
N GLU A 143 -21.78 -8.60 -30.15
CA GLU A 143 -22.32 -9.81 -29.54
C GLU A 143 -23.74 -9.56 -28.99
N LYS A 144 -24.72 -9.49 -29.90
CA LYS A 144 -26.12 -9.73 -29.53
C LYS A 144 -26.29 -11.19 -29.10
N GLY A 145 -26.05 -11.42 -27.82
CA GLY A 145 -26.36 -12.67 -27.14
C GLY A 145 -25.19 -13.11 -26.27
N LEU A 146 -25.13 -12.62 -25.04
CA LEU A 146 -25.23 -13.47 -23.86
C LEU A 146 -25.41 -12.59 -22.62
N ALA A 147 -26.38 -13.00 -21.81
CA ALA A 147 -26.85 -12.32 -20.63
C ALA A 147 -25.82 -12.36 -19.48
N LEU A 148 -25.96 -11.40 -18.58
CA LEU A 148 -25.52 -11.45 -17.19
C LEU A 148 -25.51 -12.89 -16.63
N CYS A 149 -24.38 -13.34 -16.09
CA CYS A 149 -24.38 -14.39 -15.07
C CYS A 149 -23.23 -14.17 -14.07
N HIS A 150 -23.63 -13.77 -12.86
CA HIS A 150 -22.98 -14.18 -11.62
C HIS A 150 -22.90 -15.72 -11.56
N ASN A 151 -21.85 -16.21 -10.90
CA ASN A 151 -21.62 -17.59 -10.46
C ASN A 151 -21.08 -18.60 -11.50
N SER A 152 -19.77 -18.76 -11.54
CA SER A 152 -19.13 -20.08 -11.76
C SER A 152 -17.67 -20.09 -11.27
N LEU A 153 -17.49 -20.47 -10.01
CA LEU A 153 -16.26 -21.12 -9.56
C LEU A 153 -16.24 -22.53 -10.17
N LYS A 154 -15.50 -22.74 -11.26
CA LYS A 154 -14.79 -24.00 -11.64
C LYS A 154 -14.17 -23.93 -13.05
N SER A 155 -12.85 -24.04 -13.07
CA SER A 155 -11.97 -24.72 -14.06
C SER A 155 -12.23 -24.53 -15.55
N TYR A 156 -11.50 -23.58 -16.15
CA TYR A 156 -10.90 -23.63 -17.49
C TYR A 156 -9.74 -22.61 -17.48
N ASP A 157 -8.62 -22.93 -16.84
CA ASP A 157 -7.56 -21.95 -16.49
C ASP A 157 -6.25 -22.17 -17.27
N GLU A 158 -6.29 -22.80 -18.46
CA GLU A 158 -5.05 -23.15 -19.19
C GLU A 158 -5.03 -22.85 -20.71
N GLN A 159 -5.98 -22.11 -21.29
CA GLN A 159 -6.02 -21.97 -22.77
C GLN A 159 -6.27 -20.56 -23.33
N ASP A 160 -5.98 -19.51 -22.56
CA ASP A 160 -5.91 -18.18 -23.14
C ASP A 160 -4.50 -17.62 -23.00
N ASP A 161 -3.69 -17.89 -24.03
CA ASP A 161 -2.32 -17.39 -24.14
C ASP A 161 -2.27 -15.86 -23.98
N PHE A 162 -3.30 -15.12 -24.41
CA PHE A 162 -3.39 -13.67 -24.24
C PHE A 162 -3.48 -13.29 -22.76
N ARG A 163 -4.34 -13.97 -21.99
CA ARG A 163 -4.46 -13.76 -20.54
C ARG A 163 -3.21 -14.18 -19.79
N GLN A 164 -2.62 -15.32 -20.13
CA GLN A 164 -1.39 -15.75 -19.49
C GLN A 164 -0.23 -14.78 -19.80
N MET A 165 -0.14 -14.24 -21.01
CA MET A 165 0.87 -13.25 -21.38
C MET A 165 0.72 -11.91 -20.64
N ALA A 166 -0.50 -11.54 -20.25
CA ALA A 166 -0.80 -10.32 -19.51
C ALA A 166 -0.70 -10.48 -17.98
N VAL A 167 -1.18 -11.60 -17.44
CA VAL A 167 -1.39 -11.81 -15.99
C VAL A 167 -0.26 -12.60 -15.33
N ASN A 168 0.48 -13.42 -16.08
CA ASN A 168 1.47 -14.30 -15.47
C ASN A 168 2.65 -13.50 -14.88
N SER A 169 2.58 -13.30 -13.56
CA SER A 169 3.59 -12.59 -12.77
C SER A 169 4.70 -13.51 -12.24
N ALA A 170 4.71 -14.81 -12.59
CA ALA A 170 5.66 -15.77 -12.03
C ALA A 170 7.12 -15.40 -12.33
N PHE A 171 7.36 -14.63 -13.38
CA PHE A 171 8.68 -14.18 -13.82
C PHE A 171 9.00 -12.71 -13.49
N LEU A 172 8.09 -11.98 -12.83
CA LEU A 172 8.32 -10.58 -12.46
C LEU A 172 9.12 -10.50 -11.15
N PRO A 173 10.32 -9.87 -11.15
CA PRO A 173 11.00 -9.48 -9.92
C PRO A 173 10.09 -8.61 -9.05
N GLU A 174 10.19 -8.71 -7.73
CA GLU A 174 9.38 -7.90 -6.80
C GLU A 174 9.54 -6.39 -7.04
N GLU A 175 10.73 -5.97 -7.49
CA GLU A 175 11.05 -4.58 -7.86
C GLU A 175 10.24 -4.09 -9.07
N GLU A 176 9.82 -5.01 -9.94
CA GLU A 176 9.04 -4.71 -11.13
C GLU A 176 7.53 -4.67 -10.86
N LYS A 177 7.09 -5.18 -9.70
CA LYS A 177 5.68 -5.14 -9.24
C LYS A 177 5.35 -3.75 -8.69
N MET A 178 4.63 -2.97 -9.48
CA MET A 178 4.22 -1.62 -9.06
C MET A 178 2.97 -1.67 -8.18
N ALA A 179 3.07 -1.09 -6.97
CA ALA A 179 1.96 -1.05 -6.01
C ALA A 179 0.90 0.05 -6.33
N TYR A 180 1.23 0.97 -7.24
CA TYR A 180 0.54 2.23 -7.46
C TYR A 180 -0.49 2.17 -8.59
N CYS A 181 -1.72 2.68 -8.43
CA CYS A 181 -2.69 2.68 -9.53
C CYS A 181 -2.53 3.89 -10.48
N GLY A 182 -2.24 3.61 -11.75
CA GLY A 182 -1.99 4.59 -12.81
C GLY A 182 -3.24 5.39 -13.15
N PHE A 183 -4.39 4.74 -13.30
CA PHE A 183 -5.64 5.43 -13.58
C PHE A 183 -6.07 6.38 -12.45
N VAL A 184 -6.00 5.94 -11.19
CA VAL A 184 -6.29 6.82 -10.04
C VAL A 184 -5.44 8.09 -10.10
N SER A 185 -4.15 7.93 -10.41
CA SER A 185 -3.21 9.03 -10.57
C SER A 185 -3.61 10.05 -11.64
N ALA A 186 -3.96 9.53 -12.82
CA ALA A 186 -4.30 10.34 -13.97
C ALA A 186 -5.59 11.13 -13.69
N VAL A 187 -6.61 10.46 -13.13
CA VAL A 187 -7.86 11.11 -12.73
C VAL A 187 -7.62 12.16 -11.64
N ALA A 188 -6.78 11.87 -10.64
CA ALA A 188 -6.46 12.83 -9.59
C ALA A 188 -5.80 14.10 -10.13
N ARG A 189 -4.91 13.97 -11.12
CA ARG A 189 -4.27 15.11 -11.80
C ARG A 189 -5.21 15.85 -12.75
N ALA A 190 -6.12 15.14 -13.42
CA ALA A 190 -7.07 15.73 -14.36
C ALA A 190 -8.16 16.56 -13.64
N TYR A 191 -8.59 16.12 -12.46
CA TYR A 191 -9.68 16.74 -11.71
C TYR A 191 -9.22 17.17 -10.31
N PRO A 192 -8.24 18.07 -10.16
CA PRO A 192 -7.67 18.42 -8.86
C PRO A 192 -8.64 19.22 -7.98
N SER A 193 -9.61 19.90 -8.59
CA SER A 193 -10.57 20.74 -7.89
C SER A 193 -11.68 19.92 -7.25
N LYS A 194 -12.13 20.34 -6.05
CA LYS A 194 -13.36 19.83 -5.44
C LYS A 194 -14.55 19.96 -6.38
N ARG A 195 -14.65 21.02 -7.19
CA ARG A 195 -15.82 21.26 -8.05
C ARG A 195 -16.03 20.18 -9.13
N ASP A 196 -14.97 19.50 -9.53
CA ASP A 196 -15.01 18.47 -10.57
C ASP A 196 -15.12 17.04 -10.00
N TRP A 197 -15.40 16.89 -8.70
CA TRP A 197 -15.47 15.58 -8.04
C TRP A 197 -16.44 14.61 -8.74
N LYS A 198 -17.57 15.10 -9.26
CA LYS A 198 -18.56 14.29 -9.98
C LYS A 198 -17.98 13.66 -11.25
N LYS A 199 -17.18 14.43 -12.00
CA LYS A 199 -16.53 13.93 -13.22
C LYS A 199 -15.48 12.88 -12.88
N ALA A 200 -14.67 13.14 -11.84
CA ALA A 200 -13.68 12.19 -11.35
C ALA A 200 -14.33 10.87 -10.90
N VAL A 201 -15.39 10.94 -10.09
CA VAL A 201 -16.15 9.78 -9.61
C VAL A 201 -16.76 8.99 -10.77
N ASN A 202 -17.35 9.67 -11.75
CA ASN A 202 -17.96 9.01 -12.91
C ASN A 202 -16.91 8.29 -13.77
N MET A 203 -15.78 8.94 -14.04
CA MET A 203 -14.68 8.33 -14.80
C MET A 203 -14.13 7.09 -14.10
N VAL A 204 -13.89 7.16 -12.79
CA VAL A 204 -13.41 6.02 -12.00
C VAL A 204 -14.43 4.90 -11.97
N HIS A 205 -15.73 5.22 -11.82
CA HIS A 205 -16.78 4.22 -11.83
C HIS A 205 -16.84 3.44 -13.15
N ASN A 206 -16.67 4.12 -14.29
CA ASN A 206 -16.65 3.46 -15.59
C ASN A 206 -15.45 2.50 -15.71
N LEU A 207 -14.29 2.88 -15.16
CA LEU A 207 -13.09 2.03 -15.17
C LEU A 207 -13.23 0.80 -14.25
N GLU A 208 -13.89 0.93 -13.09
CA GLU A 208 -14.11 -0.18 -12.16
C GLU A 208 -14.82 -1.39 -12.77
N GLN A 209 -15.59 -1.21 -13.84
CA GLN A 209 -16.33 -2.30 -14.50
C GLN A 209 -15.47 -3.10 -15.49
N LEU A 210 -14.29 -2.60 -15.83
CA LEU A 210 -13.50 -3.08 -16.96
C LEU A 210 -12.14 -3.67 -16.56
N LEU A 211 -11.80 -3.60 -15.28
CA LEU A 211 -10.46 -3.90 -14.77
C LEU A 211 -10.49 -5.04 -13.76
N ASP A 212 -9.32 -5.60 -13.52
CA ASP A 212 -9.11 -6.72 -12.60
C ASP A 212 -9.56 -6.41 -11.16
N PRO A 213 -9.82 -7.44 -10.33
CA PRO A 213 -10.31 -7.25 -8.97
C PRO A 213 -9.41 -6.38 -8.07
N GLU A 214 -8.08 -6.44 -8.25
CA GLU A 214 -7.16 -5.65 -7.43
C GLU A 214 -7.22 -4.17 -7.81
N THR A 215 -7.15 -3.86 -9.10
CA THR A 215 -7.25 -2.48 -9.61
C THR A 215 -8.63 -1.91 -9.34
N LYS A 216 -9.69 -2.70 -9.51
CA LYS A 216 -11.06 -2.33 -9.16
C LYS A 216 -11.18 -1.90 -7.70
N ARG A 217 -10.52 -2.61 -6.77
CA ARG A 217 -10.50 -2.23 -5.35
C ARG A 217 -9.80 -0.88 -5.14
N LYS A 218 -8.65 -0.64 -5.79
CA LYS A 218 -7.92 0.65 -5.69
C LYS A 218 -8.74 1.82 -6.25
N LEU A 219 -9.41 1.60 -7.38
CA LEU A 219 -10.34 2.58 -7.96
C LEU A 219 -11.54 2.83 -7.04
N TYR A 220 -12.10 1.77 -6.47
CA TYR A 220 -13.19 1.87 -5.52
C TYR A 220 -12.84 2.68 -4.28
N GLU A 221 -11.68 2.41 -3.68
CA GLU A 221 -11.14 3.18 -2.56
C GLU A 221 -11.02 4.66 -2.88
N TYR A 222 -10.47 4.99 -4.05
CA TYR A 222 -10.34 6.37 -4.49
C TYR A 222 -11.69 7.04 -4.77
N ARG A 223 -12.64 6.32 -5.37
CA ARG A 223 -13.99 6.83 -5.63
C ARG A 223 -14.71 7.17 -4.33
N ILE A 224 -14.66 6.29 -3.34
CA ILE A 224 -15.23 6.55 -2.01
C ILE A 224 -14.54 7.75 -1.35
N ALA A 225 -13.21 7.82 -1.41
CA ALA A 225 -12.48 8.96 -0.87
C ALA A 225 -12.93 10.30 -1.50
N ARG A 226 -13.17 10.34 -2.82
CA ARG A 226 -13.70 11.52 -3.52
C ARG A 226 -15.12 11.88 -3.10
N LEU A 227 -16.01 10.89 -3.01
CA LEU A 227 -17.38 11.09 -2.55
C LEU A 227 -17.42 11.70 -1.14
N VAL A 228 -16.52 11.25 -0.27
CA VAL A 228 -16.45 11.69 1.12
C VAL A 228 -15.78 13.06 1.26
N HIS A 229 -14.56 13.25 0.74
CA HIS A 229 -13.78 14.46 1.01
C HIS A 229 -14.17 15.67 0.15
N ASP A 230 -14.69 15.42 -1.06
CA ASP A 230 -15.05 16.49 -2.00
C ASP A 230 -16.56 16.59 -2.21
N GLY A 231 -17.26 15.46 -2.24
CA GLY A 231 -18.71 15.40 -2.43
C GLY A 231 -19.53 15.51 -1.14
N GLU A 232 -18.91 15.32 0.03
CA GLU A 232 -19.56 15.32 1.35
C GLU A 232 -20.77 14.37 1.44
N ALA A 233 -20.75 13.28 0.66
CA ALA A 233 -21.81 12.28 0.59
C ALA A 233 -21.76 11.30 1.78
N TYR A 234 -21.71 11.82 3.01
CA TYR A 234 -21.41 11.04 4.20
C TYR A 234 -22.45 9.96 4.50
N LYS A 235 -23.74 10.30 4.45
CA LYS A 235 -24.84 9.38 4.74
C LYS A 235 -24.88 8.22 3.75
N ASP A 236 -24.78 8.52 2.45
CA ASP A 236 -24.78 7.52 1.39
C ASP A 236 -23.64 6.51 1.56
N VAL A 237 -22.46 6.97 1.96
CA VAL A 237 -21.29 6.11 2.20
C VAL A 237 -21.46 5.26 3.47
N ILE A 238 -22.07 5.82 4.52
CA ILE A 238 -22.39 5.06 5.75
C ILE A 238 -23.38 3.94 5.42
N ASP A 239 -24.48 4.25 4.75
CA ASP A 239 -25.49 3.25 4.35
C ASP A 239 -24.91 2.16 3.46
N LYS A 240 -23.97 2.54 2.58
CA LYS A 240 -23.25 1.60 1.72
C LYS A 240 -22.33 0.68 2.51
N SER A 241 -21.61 1.21 3.51
CA SER A 241 -20.69 0.43 4.35
C SER A 241 -21.40 -0.66 5.15
N GLN A 242 -22.67 -0.46 5.52
CA GLN A 242 -23.46 -1.46 6.24
C GLN A 242 -23.84 -2.66 5.36
N ARG A 243 -23.87 -2.48 4.03
CA ARG A 243 -24.24 -3.53 3.06
C ARG A 243 -23.01 -4.26 2.51
N GLU A 244 -21.86 -3.61 2.54
CA GLU A 244 -20.65 -4.08 1.87
C GLU A 244 -19.54 -4.46 2.87
N VAL A 245 -19.24 -5.76 2.94
CA VAL A 245 -18.20 -6.31 3.85
C VAL A 245 -16.80 -5.75 3.56
N GLY A 246 -16.55 -5.25 2.34
CA GLY A 246 -15.25 -4.72 1.92
C GLY A 246 -14.74 -3.53 2.74
N PHE A 247 -15.62 -2.80 3.42
CA PHE A 247 -15.21 -1.67 4.28
C PHE A 247 -14.37 -2.10 5.48
N HIS A 248 -14.56 -3.32 6.00
CA HIS A 248 -13.86 -3.80 7.18
C HIS A 248 -12.46 -4.36 6.87
N THR A 249 -12.16 -4.65 5.61
CA THR A 249 -10.89 -5.27 5.19
C THR A 249 -9.92 -4.28 4.56
N SER A 250 -10.39 -3.09 4.14
CA SER A 250 -9.55 -2.04 3.56
C SER A 250 -9.33 -0.88 4.54
N PRO A 251 -8.09 -0.61 4.95
CA PRO A 251 -7.76 0.58 5.74
C PRO A 251 -8.14 1.89 5.05
N SER A 252 -8.08 1.96 3.72
CA SER A 252 -8.43 3.17 2.96
C SER A 252 -9.92 3.47 3.01
N LEU A 253 -10.77 2.45 2.82
CA LEU A 253 -12.23 2.59 2.95
C LEU A 253 -12.61 2.95 4.38
N LEU A 254 -11.99 2.29 5.36
CA LEU A 254 -12.29 2.51 6.77
C LEU A 254 -11.86 3.90 7.27
N ARG A 255 -10.77 4.48 6.73
CA ARG A 255 -10.42 5.89 6.98
C ARG A 255 -11.47 6.86 6.42
N SER A 256 -12.02 6.55 5.24
CA SER A 256 -13.09 7.35 4.63
C SER A 256 -14.37 7.24 5.45
N LEU A 257 -14.71 6.03 5.92
CA LEU A 257 -15.85 5.79 6.80
C LEU A 257 -15.70 6.47 8.16
N LEU A 258 -14.51 6.44 8.77
CA LEU A 258 -14.21 7.20 9.98
C LEU A 258 -14.47 8.69 9.78
N HIS A 259 -14.09 9.24 8.62
CA HIS A 259 -14.39 10.65 8.34
C HIS A 259 -15.89 10.92 8.25
N CYS A 260 -16.66 10.05 7.60
CA CYS A 260 -18.12 10.16 7.58
C CYS A 260 -18.69 10.12 9.00
N ALA A 261 -18.29 9.14 9.81
CA ALA A 261 -18.74 8.97 11.18
C ALA A 261 -18.47 10.22 12.05
N ILE A 262 -17.26 10.80 11.91
CA ILE A 262 -16.92 12.05 12.60
C ILE A 262 -17.79 13.20 12.12
N ALA A 263 -18.02 13.32 10.81
CA ALA A 263 -18.80 14.41 10.23
C ALA A 263 -20.30 14.33 10.55
N THR A 264 -20.84 13.11 10.74
CA THR A 264 -22.24 12.88 11.13
C THR A 264 -22.43 12.76 12.63
N SER A 265 -21.38 12.94 13.43
CA SER A 265 -21.38 12.75 14.89
C SER A 265 -21.89 11.37 15.33
N ASP A 266 -21.58 10.31 14.57
CA ASP A 266 -21.92 8.93 14.95
C ASP A 266 -20.82 8.35 15.84
N TYR A 267 -21.05 8.36 17.15
CA TYR A 267 -20.08 7.96 18.17
C TYR A 267 -19.79 6.45 18.13
N SER A 268 -20.83 5.63 17.94
CA SER A 268 -20.70 4.17 17.89
C SER A 268 -19.89 3.72 16.69
N LEU A 269 -20.17 4.31 15.52
CA LEU A 269 -19.42 4.03 14.30
C LEU A 269 -17.99 4.56 14.39
N THR A 270 -17.79 5.73 15.00
CA THR A 270 -16.46 6.31 15.21
C THR A 270 -15.57 5.38 16.05
N LEU A 271 -16.07 4.88 17.20
CA LEU A 271 -15.35 3.91 18.03
C LEU A 271 -15.01 2.64 17.24
N SER A 272 -15.99 2.11 16.51
CA SER A 272 -15.81 0.87 15.75
C SER A 272 -14.77 1.01 14.62
N CYS A 273 -14.77 2.15 13.93
CA CYS A 273 -13.76 2.44 12.91
C CYS A 273 -12.37 2.62 13.51
N LEU A 274 -12.25 3.30 14.65
CA LEU A 274 -10.97 3.49 15.33
C LEU A 274 -10.35 2.17 15.79
N GLU A 275 -11.13 1.27 16.39
CA GLU A 275 -10.64 -0.05 16.81
C GLU A 275 -10.07 -0.85 15.65
N LEU A 276 -10.86 -0.98 14.59
CA LEU A 276 -10.46 -1.71 13.40
C LEU A 276 -9.21 -1.07 12.75
N LEU A 277 -9.17 0.27 12.62
CA LEU A 277 -7.98 0.94 12.09
C LEU A 277 -6.75 0.74 12.98
N CYS A 278 -6.90 0.81 14.30
CA CYS A 278 -5.78 0.63 15.22
C CYS A 278 -5.18 -0.78 15.16
N ALA A 279 -5.99 -1.79 14.80
CA ALA A 279 -5.55 -3.16 14.56
C ALA A 279 -4.73 -3.34 13.28
N PHE A 280 -4.92 -2.49 12.26
CA PHE A 280 -4.13 -2.54 11.01
C PHE A 280 -2.70 -1.99 11.15
N GLY A 281 -2.35 -1.36 12.28
CA GLY A 281 -1.01 -0.86 12.58
C GLY A 281 -0.93 0.66 12.83
N SER A 282 0.27 1.15 13.12
CA SER A 282 0.50 2.54 13.56
C SER A 282 0.33 3.60 12.46
N THR A 283 0.28 3.21 11.18
CA THR A 283 0.08 4.14 10.05
C THR A 283 -1.36 4.15 9.54
N ALA A 284 -2.24 3.34 10.13
CA ALA A 284 -3.63 3.22 9.72
C ALA A 284 -4.46 4.46 10.07
N VAL A 285 -4.17 5.14 11.18
CA VAL A 285 -4.85 6.38 11.57
C VAL A 285 -3.84 7.51 11.63
N SER A 286 -4.14 8.63 10.98
CA SER A 286 -3.34 9.84 11.16
C SER A 286 -3.62 10.48 12.52
N VAL A 287 -2.60 10.99 13.20
CA VAL A 287 -2.67 11.78 14.46
C VAL A 287 -3.87 12.74 14.47
N ARG A 288 -3.97 13.61 13.46
CA ARG A 288 -5.05 14.62 13.38
C ARG A 288 -6.46 14.01 13.37
N ARG A 289 -6.64 12.88 12.68
CA ARG A 289 -7.94 12.18 12.61
C ARG A 289 -8.27 11.49 13.92
N PHE A 290 -7.27 10.88 14.56
CA PHE A 290 -7.42 10.30 15.89
C PHE A 290 -7.84 11.37 16.90
N GLU A 291 -7.14 12.50 16.94
CA GLU A 291 -7.47 13.62 17.83
C GLU A 291 -8.88 14.19 17.56
N SER A 292 -9.27 14.34 16.29
CA SER A 292 -10.62 14.80 15.93
C SER A 292 -11.70 13.84 16.43
N ALA A 293 -11.46 12.54 16.33
CA ALA A 293 -12.38 11.52 16.83
C ALA A 293 -12.46 11.53 18.36
N CYS A 294 -11.33 11.66 19.06
CA CYS A 294 -11.33 11.82 20.51
C CYS A 294 -12.09 13.08 20.95
N HIS A 295 -11.90 14.22 20.28
CA HIS A 295 -12.67 15.42 20.56
C HIS A 295 -14.18 15.17 20.44
N LEU A 296 -14.63 14.56 19.35
CA LEU A 296 -16.03 14.23 19.14
C LEU A 296 -16.57 13.35 20.27
N LEU A 297 -15.87 12.26 20.60
CA LEU A 297 -16.28 11.30 21.62
C LEU A 297 -16.40 11.97 23.00
N LEU A 298 -15.42 12.77 23.40
CA LEU A 298 -15.43 13.46 24.69
C LEU A 298 -16.48 14.57 24.77
N SER A 299 -16.87 15.14 23.64
CA SER A 299 -17.93 16.15 23.57
C SER A 299 -19.34 15.57 23.48
N SER A 300 -19.49 14.24 23.52
CA SER A 300 -20.82 13.63 23.43
C SER A 300 -21.57 13.77 24.76
N ASP A 301 -22.82 14.19 24.66
CA ASP A 301 -23.80 14.13 25.76
C ASP A 301 -24.47 12.75 25.83
N GLU A 302 -24.00 11.75 25.07
CA GLU A 302 -24.59 10.42 25.09
C GLU A 302 -24.27 9.68 26.39
N ALA A 303 -25.24 8.91 26.88
CA ALA A 303 -25.04 8.00 28.00
C ALA A 303 -24.06 6.89 27.59
N TRP A 304 -22.81 7.02 28.05
CA TRP A 304 -21.77 6.03 27.81
C TRP A 304 -22.12 4.67 28.44
N THR A 305 -22.19 3.63 27.62
CA THR A 305 -22.29 2.25 28.12
C THR A 305 -20.94 1.79 28.68
N LYS A 306 -20.96 0.92 29.70
CA LYS A 306 -19.72 0.31 30.24
C LYS A 306 -18.83 -0.31 29.15
N LYS A 307 -19.45 -0.93 28.14
CA LYS A 307 -18.75 -1.50 26.99
C LYS A 307 -18.03 -0.41 26.18
N ASN A 308 -18.68 0.71 25.90
CA ASN A 308 -18.07 1.80 25.12
C ASN A 308 -16.95 2.49 25.90
N LEU A 309 -17.08 2.63 27.23
CA LEU A 309 -16.02 3.17 28.08
C LEU A 309 -14.76 2.29 28.05
N ALA A 310 -14.91 0.97 28.21
CA ALA A 310 -13.77 0.04 28.15
C ALA A 310 -13.08 0.04 26.78
N ARG A 311 -13.86 0.16 25.70
CA ARG A 311 -13.36 0.30 24.32
C ARG A 311 -12.54 1.58 24.16
N PHE A 312 -13.08 2.71 24.62
CA PHE A 312 -12.40 4.00 24.58
C PHE A 312 -11.12 4.01 25.41
N GLU A 313 -11.15 3.45 26.62
CA GLU A 313 -9.98 3.32 27.50
C GLU A 313 -8.84 2.58 26.80
N THR A 314 -9.14 1.41 26.22
CA THR A 314 -8.17 0.59 25.48
C THR A 314 -7.54 1.39 24.34
N LEU A 315 -8.38 2.03 23.52
CA LEU A 315 -7.95 2.82 22.37
C LEU A 315 -6.99 3.95 22.75
N VAL A 316 -7.34 4.78 23.73
CA VAL A 316 -6.50 5.93 24.07
C VAL A 316 -5.25 5.50 24.82
N CYS A 317 -5.33 4.46 25.66
CA CYS A 317 -4.13 3.95 26.33
C CYS A 317 -3.12 3.38 25.33
N GLU A 318 -3.56 2.57 24.37
CA GLU A 318 -2.67 1.99 23.35
C GLU A 318 -2.09 3.04 22.39
N LYS A 319 -2.88 4.06 22.04
CA LYS A 319 -2.51 5.09 21.07
C LYS A 319 -2.25 6.45 21.71
N ALA A 320 -1.85 6.49 22.98
CA ALA A 320 -1.60 7.74 23.70
C ALA A 320 -0.57 8.64 22.99
N SER A 321 0.39 8.05 22.27
CA SER A 321 1.38 8.77 21.46
C SER A 321 0.78 9.56 20.28
N PHE A 322 -0.47 9.28 19.89
CA PHE A 322 -1.17 10.00 18.83
C PHE A 322 -1.88 11.25 19.34
N VAL A 323 -2.02 11.44 20.65
CA VAL A 323 -2.59 12.65 21.22
C VAL A 323 -1.46 13.61 21.52
N LYS A 324 -1.20 14.53 20.60
CA LYS A 324 -0.14 15.54 20.72
C LYS A 324 -0.66 16.85 21.29
N ASP A 325 -1.94 17.17 21.07
CA ASP A 325 -2.56 18.35 21.65
C ASP A 325 -2.68 18.25 23.17
N ARG A 326 -1.96 19.11 23.90
CA ARG A 326 -1.99 19.19 25.36
C ARG A 326 -3.37 19.50 25.93
N LYS A 327 -4.22 20.25 25.22
CA LYS A 327 -5.59 20.52 25.69
C LYS A 327 -6.41 19.24 25.64
N LEU A 328 -6.32 18.50 24.54
CA LEU A 328 -6.98 17.21 24.39
C LEU A 328 -6.45 16.17 25.40
N GLN A 329 -5.15 16.11 25.65
CA GLN A 329 -4.58 15.25 26.70
C GLN A 329 -5.24 15.50 28.06
N LYS A 330 -5.39 16.76 28.47
CA LYS A 330 -6.07 17.13 29.72
C LYS A 330 -7.54 16.73 29.72
N LEU A 331 -8.24 16.95 28.62
CA LEU A 331 -9.65 16.57 28.49
C LEU A 331 -9.82 15.05 28.62
N ILE A 332 -8.95 14.27 28.00
CA ILE A 332 -8.99 12.81 28.12
C ILE A 332 -8.67 12.37 29.55
N SER A 333 -7.62 12.93 30.18
CA SER A 333 -7.30 12.59 31.57
C SER A 333 -8.45 12.91 32.52
N ALA A 334 -9.13 14.05 32.35
CA ALA A 334 -10.30 14.42 33.15
C ALA A 334 -11.45 13.44 32.91
N PHE A 335 -11.79 13.15 31.65
CA PHE A 335 -12.83 12.19 31.31
C PHE A 335 -12.54 10.79 31.87
N CYS A 336 -11.30 10.31 31.76
CA CYS A 336 -10.92 9.03 32.35
C CYS A 336 -11.07 9.05 33.87
N ALA A 337 -10.75 10.15 34.55
CA ALA A 337 -10.95 10.28 35.99
C ALA A 337 -12.44 10.31 36.38
N ASP A 338 -13.27 11.03 35.63
CA ASP A 338 -14.71 11.16 35.89
C ASP A 338 -15.46 9.81 35.76
N TYR A 339 -14.96 8.91 34.92
CA TYR A 339 -15.54 7.58 34.67
C TYR A 339 -14.73 6.43 35.31
N ASP A 340 -13.80 6.71 36.23
CA ASP A 340 -12.93 5.72 36.89
C ASP A 340 -12.16 4.78 35.91
N LEU A 341 -11.73 5.32 34.77
CA LEU A 341 -10.96 4.62 33.74
C LEU A 341 -9.45 4.81 33.93
N LYS A 342 -8.65 3.93 33.33
CA LYS A 342 -7.20 4.09 33.28
C LYS A 342 -6.79 5.37 32.55
N ILE A 343 -6.00 6.20 33.21
CA ILE A 343 -5.48 7.44 32.62
C ILE A 343 -4.31 7.13 31.66
N PRO A 344 -4.39 7.54 30.37
CA PRO A 344 -3.33 7.31 29.40
C PRO A 344 -2.04 8.06 29.75
N ILE A 345 -0.88 7.46 29.44
CA ILE A 345 0.42 8.13 29.55
C ILE A 345 0.78 8.76 28.21
N PHE A 346 0.70 10.09 28.15
CA PHE A 346 0.99 10.84 26.93
C PHE A 346 2.49 11.10 26.78
N PHE A 347 3.16 10.38 25.88
CA PHE A 347 4.55 10.65 25.51
C PHE A 347 4.59 11.74 24.42
N SER A 348 5.32 12.83 24.68
CA SER A 348 5.61 13.83 23.64
C SER A 348 6.71 13.31 22.71
N ILE A 349 6.33 12.65 21.61
CA ILE A 349 7.26 12.24 20.54
C ILE A 349 7.19 13.26 19.40
N SER A 350 8.16 14.18 19.38
CA SER A 350 8.54 14.90 18.16
C SER A 350 9.57 14.06 17.40
N MET A 351 9.12 13.11 16.58
CA MET A 351 9.97 12.42 15.62
C MET A 351 9.18 12.19 14.33
N SER A 352 9.61 12.88 13.28
CA SER A 352 9.36 12.52 11.89
C SER A 352 9.94 11.13 11.63
N VAL A 353 9.10 10.26 11.09
CA VAL A 353 9.43 8.91 10.65
C VAL A 353 10.59 8.96 9.66
N SER A 354 11.70 8.33 10.00
CA SER A 354 12.62 7.76 9.01
C SER A 354 12.84 6.31 9.37
N SER A 355 12.20 5.45 8.58
CA SER A 355 12.38 4.01 8.60
C SER A 355 13.73 3.68 7.96
N SER A 356 14.63 3.07 8.72
CA SER A 356 15.63 2.17 8.15
C SER A 356 15.99 1.13 9.19
N ASN A 357 15.75 -0.13 8.82
CA ASN A 357 16.26 -1.31 9.48
C ASN A 357 17.79 -1.28 9.45
N ALA A 358 18.37 -0.75 10.50
CA ALA A 358 19.73 -1.07 10.92
C ALA A 358 19.75 -0.87 12.43
N ALA A 359 20.18 -1.90 13.15
CA ALA A 359 20.47 -1.83 14.57
C ALA A 359 21.61 -0.81 14.79
N VAL A 360 21.24 0.45 14.92
CA VAL A 360 22.05 1.51 15.48
C VAL A 360 21.14 2.18 16.48
N ALA A 361 21.43 1.96 17.76
CA ALA A 361 20.73 2.59 18.87
C ALA A 361 20.60 4.09 18.54
N PRO A 362 19.38 4.63 18.33
CA PRO A 362 19.25 6.04 18.07
C PRO A 362 19.58 6.74 19.36
N ALA A 363 20.66 7.52 19.34
CA ALA A 363 21.10 8.39 20.40
C ALA A 363 20.02 9.45 20.65
N PHE A 364 19.03 9.08 21.45
CA PHE A 364 18.12 10.01 22.07
C PHE A 364 18.74 10.40 23.39
N THR A 365 19.04 11.69 23.53
CA THR A 365 19.30 12.35 24.81
C THR A 365 18.03 12.30 25.66
N LYS A 366 17.72 11.11 26.21
CA LYS A 366 16.79 10.91 27.32
C LYS A 366 17.40 11.62 28.52
N SER A 367 17.00 12.86 28.75
CA SER A 367 17.31 13.52 30.02
C SER A 367 16.88 12.59 31.15
N VAL A 368 17.82 12.22 32.01
CA VAL A 368 17.58 11.36 33.17
C VAL A 368 16.47 11.94 34.05
N THR A 369 16.36 13.26 34.12
CA THR A 369 15.30 13.97 34.85
C THR A 369 13.89 13.65 34.33
N ASN A 370 13.71 13.44 33.03
CA ASN A 370 12.40 13.10 32.47
C ASN A 370 12.02 11.64 32.76
N LEU A 371 13.01 10.75 32.76
CA LEU A 371 12.82 9.35 33.15
C LEU A 371 12.52 9.22 34.65
N ASP A 372 13.18 10.02 35.48
CA ASP A 372 12.95 10.09 36.92
C ASP A 372 11.52 10.49 37.25
N ARG A 373 11.02 11.59 36.65
CA ARG A 373 9.61 12.01 36.77
C ARG A 373 8.62 10.94 36.29
N LEU A 374 8.96 10.24 35.21
CA LEU A 374 8.12 9.15 34.68
C LEU A 374 8.05 7.99 35.68
N ALA A 375 9.17 7.60 36.28
CA ALA A 375 9.20 6.57 37.30
C ALA A 375 8.38 6.95 38.55
N CYS A 376 8.51 8.19 39.07
CA CYS A 376 7.67 8.66 40.18
C CYS A 376 6.17 8.63 39.85
N THR A 377 5.81 9.04 38.63
CA THR A 377 4.41 9.01 38.18
C THR A 377 3.88 7.58 38.08
N LEU A 378 4.67 6.65 37.57
CA LEU A 378 4.29 5.23 37.47
C LEU A 378 4.11 4.58 38.84
N ILE A 379 4.98 4.91 39.80
CA ILE A 379 4.83 4.46 41.19
C ILE A 379 3.55 5.01 41.82
N SER A 380 3.25 6.30 41.65
CA SER A 380 2.02 6.91 42.17
C SER A 380 0.74 6.28 41.62
N GLN A 381 0.85 5.57 40.49
CA GLN A 381 -0.24 4.86 39.81
C GLN A 381 -0.24 3.34 40.10
N ASN A 382 0.52 2.86 41.09
CA ASN A 382 0.72 1.44 41.40
C ASN A 382 1.31 0.58 40.26
N ARG A 383 1.97 1.21 39.27
CA ARG A 383 2.60 0.54 38.12
C ARG A 383 4.08 0.27 38.36
N TRP A 384 4.36 -0.57 39.35
CA TRP A 384 5.72 -0.84 39.83
C TRP A 384 6.61 -1.57 38.80
N GLU A 385 6.07 -2.44 37.96
CA GLU A 385 6.83 -3.13 36.90
C GLU A 385 7.35 -2.16 35.83
N ASP A 386 6.50 -1.23 35.38
CA ASP A 386 6.87 -0.21 34.41
C ASP A 386 7.87 0.79 35.02
N ALA A 387 7.69 1.15 36.30
CA ALA A 387 8.65 1.99 37.03
C ALA A 387 10.03 1.33 37.11
N LEU A 388 10.09 -0.01 37.30
CA LEU A 388 11.35 -0.75 37.28
C LEU A 388 12.01 -0.75 35.91
N GLN A 389 11.25 -0.85 34.82
CA GLN A 389 11.79 -0.74 33.46
C GLN A 389 12.33 0.67 33.16
N VAL A 390 11.68 1.71 33.68
CA VAL A 390 12.19 3.08 33.56
C VAL A 390 13.46 3.26 34.40
N ALA A 391 13.52 2.67 35.59
CA ALA A 391 14.71 2.70 36.45
C ALA A 391 15.92 1.99 35.81
N THR A 392 15.72 0.89 35.09
CA THR A 392 16.82 0.23 34.35
C THR A 392 17.30 1.08 33.18
N LEU A 393 16.40 1.83 32.52
CA LEU A 393 16.77 2.81 31.49
C LEU A 393 17.54 4.00 32.06
N ILE A 394 17.23 4.46 33.28
CA ILE A 394 18.02 5.52 33.94
C ILE A 394 19.42 5.01 34.28
N ARG A 395 19.53 3.77 34.78
CA ARG A 395 20.83 3.16 35.11
C ARG A 395 21.77 3.06 33.91
N THR A 396 21.24 2.88 32.71
CA THR A 396 22.03 2.75 31.48
C THR A 396 22.15 4.06 30.69
N ALA A 397 21.52 5.14 31.15
CA ALA A 397 21.58 6.44 30.48
C ALA A 397 22.86 7.23 30.83
N ASP A 398 23.26 8.09 29.89
CA ASP A 398 24.33 9.07 30.08
C ASP A 398 23.74 10.39 30.61
N ALA A 399 24.25 10.84 31.75
CA ALA A 399 23.83 12.08 32.39
C ALA A 399 24.33 13.31 31.61
N GLN A 400 23.45 14.28 31.37
CA GLN A 400 23.74 15.51 30.63
C GLN A 400 23.94 16.73 31.55
N SER A 401 23.66 16.58 32.84
CA SER A 401 23.89 17.60 33.87
C SER A 401 24.40 16.98 35.17
N ASP A 402 25.01 17.78 36.05
CA ASP A 402 25.46 17.30 37.37
C ASP A 402 24.30 16.78 38.23
N SER A 403 23.12 17.40 38.12
CA SER A 403 21.89 16.90 38.76
C SER A 403 21.47 15.52 38.23
N GLU A 404 21.62 15.28 36.93
CA GLU A 404 21.32 13.97 36.35
C GLU A 404 22.36 12.91 36.72
N ARG A 405 23.63 13.32 36.86
CA ARG A 405 24.71 12.43 37.29
C ARG A 405 24.44 11.91 38.70
N ILE A 406 23.96 12.78 39.60
CA ILE A 406 23.54 12.39 40.95
C ILE A 406 22.43 11.33 40.91
N ILE A 407 21.40 11.51 40.06
CA ILE A 407 20.29 10.54 39.93
C ILE A 407 20.81 9.19 39.40
N VAL A 408 21.64 9.19 38.37
CA VAL A 408 22.24 7.97 37.80
C VAL A 408 23.12 7.27 38.83
N ASP A 409 23.98 8.00 39.54
CA ASP A 409 24.91 7.46 40.52
C ASP A 409 24.19 6.92 41.76
N MET A 410 23.11 7.56 42.21
CA MET A 410 22.25 7.03 43.29
C MET A 410 21.59 5.70 42.88
N LEU A 411 21.08 5.60 41.65
CA LEU A 411 20.46 4.37 41.15
C LEU A 411 21.49 3.27 40.83
N ARG A 412 22.73 3.61 40.45
CA ARG A 412 23.83 2.66 40.23
C ARG A 412 24.46 2.19 41.55
N GLY A 413 24.63 3.08 42.51
CA GLY A 413 25.32 2.83 43.78
C GLY A 413 24.44 2.27 44.91
N GLY A 414 23.13 2.53 44.87
CA GLY A 414 22.23 2.25 46.02
C GLY A 414 21.23 1.10 45.85
N CYS A 415 20.97 0.63 44.63
CA CYS A 415 19.77 -0.17 44.34
C CYS A 415 20.07 -1.58 43.82
N ALA A 416 20.52 -2.47 44.73
CA ALA A 416 20.71 -3.90 44.45
C ALA A 416 19.42 -4.74 44.56
N SER A 417 18.34 -4.16 45.09
CA SER A 417 17.02 -4.80 45.23
C SER A 417 15.96 -3.93 44.55
N TRP A 418 15.04 -4.56 43.81
CA TRP A 418 13.92 -3.89 43.16
C TRP A 418 13.06 -3.09 44.15
N VAL A 419 12.98 -3.54 45.42
CA VAL A 419 12.26 -2.82 46.49
C VAL A 419 12.92 -1.47 46.79
N LYS A 420 14.26 -1.44 46.86
CA LYS A 420 15.01 -0.19 47.10
C LYS A 420 14.96 0.74 45.88
N THR A 421 14.96 0.17 44.68
CA THR A 421 14.77 0.92 43.44
C THR A 421 13.41 1.60 43.38
N LEU A 422 12.35 0.93 43.84
CA LEU A 422 11.03 1.54 43.92
C LEU A 422 10.95 2.58 45.05
N GLN A 423 11.58 2.32 46.19
CA GLN A 423 11.62 3.27 47.30
C GLN A 423 12.26 4.62 46.91
N PHE A 424 13.25 4.60 46.01
CA PHE A 424 13.89 5.79 45.47
C PHE A 424 12.90 6.78 44.83
N PHE A 425 11.85 6.29 44.16
CA PHE A 425 10.85 7.15 43.51
C PHE A 425 9.60 7.40 44.38
N THR A 426 9.58 6.88 45.62
CA THR A 426 8.51 7.14 46.59
C THR A 426 8.84 8.25 47.60
N SER A 427 10.12 8.61 47.73
CA SER A 427 10.60 9.72 48.58
C SER A 427 10.57 11.03 47.83
#